data_AF-J7QKF4-F1
#
_entry.id   AF-J7QKF4-F1
#
_cell.length_a   1.000
_cell.length_b   1.000
_cell.length_c   1.000
_cell.angle_alpha   90.00
_cell.angle_beta   90.00
_cell.angle_gamma   90.00
#
_symmetry.space_group_name_H-M   'P 1'
#
loop_
_entity.id
_entity.type
_entity.pdbx_description
1 polymer ?
#
loop_
_entity_poly.entity_id
_entity_poly.type
_entity_poly.pdbx_seq_one_letter_code
_entity_poly.pdbx_strand_id
1 'polypeptide(L)'
;MGSSLGEEEEERILLVRATPPENFDEYTGDGSVDFRGHPILKHNTGNWRACSLILGTEVCERLAYYGISKSLVTYLSTRLHEGNVSAARNFTTWQGTCYLTPLIGATLADSYWGKYRTIAVFSTIYFLGMSALTLSASVPYLQPPQCIGSFCPQPALHQYLIYFVGLYMIALGAGGIKPCVSSFGADQFDDTDPVERTKKGAFFNWFYFSINIGSLISGTVLIWVQEKYGYGIGFAIP
;
A
#
# COMPACT_ATOMS: atom_id res chain seq x y z
N MET A 1 -12.51 61.83 -18.29
CA MET A 1 -12.29 61.10 -17.02
C MET A 1 -11.94 59.63 -17.28
N GLY A 2 -11.14 59.33 -18.32
CA GLY A 2 -10.89 57.96 -18.79
C GLY A 2 -9.46 57.71 -19.26
N SER A 3 -8.50 58.57 -18.88
CA SER A 3 -7.09 58.42 -19.26
C SER A 3 -6.21 57.86 -18.13
N SER A 4 -6.62 57.93 -16.87
CA SER A 4 -5.82 57.45 -15.73
C SER A 4 -5.94 55.94 -15.46
N LEU A 5 -7.01 55.30 -15.96
CA LEU A 5 -7.23 53.85 -15.81
C LEU A 5 -6.33 53.02 -16.75
N GLY A 6 -5.95 53.58 -17.90
CA GLY A 6 -5.07 52.91 -18.85
C GLY A 6 -3.61 52.88 -18.39
N GLU A 7 -3.15 53.97 -17.75
CA GLU A 7 -1.77 54.09 -17.25
C GLU A 7 -1.50 53.15 -16.06
N GLU A 8 -2.46 52.98 -15.14
CA GLU A 8 -2.34 52.02 -14.03
C GLU A 8 -2.35 50.55 -14.49
N GLU A 9 -3.07 50.24 -15.57
CA GLU A 9 -3.11 48.90 -16.15
C GLU A 9 -1.82 48.59 -16.92
N GLU A 10 -1.27 49.57 -17.64
CA GLU A 10 0.01 49.48 -18.31
C GLU A 10 1.17 49.35 -17.31
N GLU A 11 1.13 50.09 -16.20
CA GLU A 11 2.09 50.01 -15.10
C GLU A 11 2.01 48.66 -14.37
N ARG A 12 0.80 48.09 -14.20
CA ARG A 12 0.61 46.73 -13.66
C ARG A 12 1.16 45.65 -14.60
N ILE A 13 0.96 45.80 -15.91
CA ILE A 13 1.50 44.88 -16.92
C ILE A 13 3.03 45.00 -16.98
N LEU A 14 3.58 46.22 -16.85
CA LEU A 14 5.01 46.46 -16.78
C LEU A 14 5.62 45.92 -15.48
N LEU A 15 4.94 46.00 -14.34
CA LEU A 15 5.38 45.41 -13.07
C LEU A 15 5.39 43.87 -13.13
N VAL A 16 4.41 43.26 -13.79
CA VAL A 16 4.39 41.80 -14.07
C VAL A 16 5.49 41.40 -15.05
N ARG A 17 5.92 42.28 -15.96
CA ARG A 17 7.06 42.08 -16.86
C ARG A 17 8.42 42.38 -16.23
N ALA A 18 8.45 43.19 -15.17
CA ALA A 18 9.66 43.67 -14.50
C ALA A 18 10.08 42.78 -13.31
N THR A 19 9.24 41.85 -12.88
CA THR A 19 9.71 40.74 -12.05
C THR A 19 10.71 39.93 -12.87
N PRO A 20 11.97 39.76 -12.42
CA PRO A 20 12.94 38.93 -13.12
C PRO A 20 12.33 37.53 -13.31
N PRO A 21 12.69 36.79 -14.38
CA PRO A 21 12.23 35.42 -14.52
C PRO A 21 12.80 34.63 -13.33
N GLU A 22 12.01 34.44 -12.28
CA GLU A 22 12.29 33.36 -11.35
C GLU A 22 12.35 32.10 -12.21
N ASN A 23 13.46 31.36 -12.12
CA ASN A 23 13.78 30.17 -12.91
C ASN A 23 12.61 29.17 -12.94
N PHE A 24 11.64 29.35 -13.85
CA PHE A 24 10.54 28.42 -14.04
C PHE A 24 11.02 27.03 -14.47
N ASP A 25 12.25 26.92 -14.99
CA ASP A 25 12.90 25.66 -15.32
C ASP A 25 13.37 24.85 -14.09
N GLU A 26 13.58 25.49 -12.94
CA GLU A 26 14.04 24.80 -11.71
C GLU A 26 12.92 24.09 -10.96
N TYR A 27 11.66 24.51 -11.16
CA TYR A 27 10.48 23.95 -10.49
C TYR A 27 9.69 23.01 -11.41
N THR A 28 8.99 22.03 -10.84
CA THR A 28 8.17 21.10 -11.64
C THR A 28 7.02 21.83 -12.33
N GLY A 29 6.74 21.49 -13.59
CA GLY A 29 5.74 22.17 -14.42
C GLY A 29 4.31 21.67 -14.22
N ASP A 30 4.14 20.62 -13.40
CA ASP A 30 2.91 19.87 -13.17
C ASP A 30 2.07 20.38 -12.00
N GLY A 31 2.54 21.41 -11.28
CA GLY A 31 1.87 21.95 -10.10
C GLY A 31 2.07 21.10 -8.83
N SER A 32 3.03 20.18 -8.82
CA SER A 32 3.37 19.40 -7.64
C SER A 32 3.89 20.29 -6.50
N VAL A 33 3.45 19.97 -5.28
CA VAL A 33 3.80 20.71 -4.05
C VAL A 33 4.35 19.78 -2.98
N ASP A 34 5.25 20.31 -2.15
CA ASP A 34 5.75 19.61 -0.97
C ASP A 34 4.68 19.44 0.11
N PHE A 35 5.01 18.75 1.20
CA PHE A 35 4.08 18.55 2.32
C PHE A 35 3.67 19.85 3.04
N ARG A 36 4.35 20.97 2.77
CA ARG A 36 4.08 22.31 3.32
C ARG A 36 3.33 23.20 2.31
N GLY A 37 3.07 22.72 1.10
CA GLY A 37 2.38 23.44 0.03
C GLY A 37 3.29 24.32 -0.84
N HIS A 38 4.61 24.19 -0.76
CA HIS A 38 5.55 24.91 -1.61
C HIS A 38 5.83 24.17 -2.93
N PRO A 39 6.06 24.89 -4.04
CA PRO A 39 6.41 24.28 -5.32
C PRO A 39 7.72 23.49 -5.25
N ILE A 40 7.78 22.37 -5.96
CA ILE A 40 8.88 21.41 -5.89
C ILE A 40 10.01 21.75 -6.85
N LEU A 41 11.26 21.74 -6.39
CA LEU A 41 12.45 21.82 -7.24
C LEU A 41 12.69 20.48 -7.97
N LYS A 42 12.86 20.50 -9.29
CA LYS A 42 13.06 19.29 -10.13
C LYS A 42 14.22 18.41 -9.67
N HIS A 43 15.30 19.00 -9.16
CA HIS A 43 16.52 18.26 -8.80
C HIS A 43 16.50 17.67 -7.39
N ASN A 44 15.63 18.15 -6.49
CA ASN A 44 15.75 17.91 -5.06
C ASN A 44 14.82 16.80 -4.54
N THR A 45 13.74 16.52 -5.27
CA THR A 45 12.57 15.80 -4.74
C THR A 45 11.92 14.95 -5.83
N GLY A 46 11.55 13.71 -5.49
CA GLY A 46 10.96 12.75 -6.43
C GLY A 46 11.98 11.89 -7.17
N ASN A 47 11.63 11.48 -8.40
CA ASN A 47 12.43 10.65 -9.28
C ASN A 47 12.73 9.25 -8.71
N TRP A 48 13.71 8.57 -9.29
CA TRP A 48 14.06 7.19 -8.93
C TRP A 48 14.39 6.95 -7.46
N ARG A 49 14.86 7.96 -6.71
CA ARG A 49 15.13 7.81 -5.26
C ARG A 49 13.85 7.49 -4.48
N ALA A 50 12.79 8.27 -4.70
CA ALA A 50 11.49 8.03 -4.07
C ALA A 50 10.86 6.74 -4.61
N CYS A 51 10.93 6.50 -5.92
CA CYS A 51 10.39 5.30 -6.55
C CYS A 51 11.03 4.03 -6.01
N SER A 52 12.34 3.99 -5.73
CA SER A 52 12.99 2.81 -5.14
C SER A 52 12.41 2.45 -3.77
N LEU A 53 12.08 3.44 -2.93
CA LEU A 53 11.44 3.20 -1.64
C LEU A 53 9.99 2.71 -1.80
N ILE A 54 9.25 3.28 -2.76
CA ILE A 54 7.88 2.85 -3.10
C ILE A 54 7.89 1.41 -3.61
N LEU A 55 8.82 1.06 -4.51
CA LEU A 55 8.99 -0.29 -5.04
C LEU A 55 9.36 -1.29 -3.95
N GLY A 56 10.26 -0.93 -3.03
CA GLY A 56 10.60 -1.78 -1.89
C GLY A 56 9.40 -2.05 -0.99
N THR A 57 8.62 -1.00 -0.70
CA THR A 57 7.39 -1.12 0.09
C THR A 57 6.35 -2.00 -0.61
N GLU A 58 6.21 -1.86 -1.93
CA GLU A 58 5.32 -2.70 -2.74
C GLU A 58 5.75 -4.16 -2.71
N VAL A 59 7.05 -4.47 -2.81
CA VAL A 59 7.54 -5.85 -2.69
C VAL A 59 7.17 -6.45 -1.34
N CYS A 60 7.37 -5.73 -0.24
CA CYS A 60 6.99 -6.17 1.10
C CYS A 60 5.47 -6.38 1.22
N GLU A 61 4.64 -5.42 0.81
CA GLU A 61 3.18 -5.60 0.86
C GLU A 61 2.72 -6.84 0.08
N ARG A 62 3.32 -7.07 -1.10
CA ARG A 62 3.00 -8.24 -1.92
C ARG A 62 3.47 -9.53 -1.30
N LEU A 63 4.63 -9.53 -0.65
CA LEU A 63 5.16 -10.70 0.02
C LEU A 63 4.23 -11.15 1.15
N ALA A 64 3.85 -10.23 2.04
CA ALA A 64 2.87 -10.44 3.10
C ALA A 64 1.50 -10.87 2.56
N TYR A 65 0.94 -10.12 1.61
CA TYR A 65 -0.40 -10.37 1.06
C TYR A 65 -0.49 -11.76 0.43
N TYR A 66 0.45 -12.12 -0.44
CA TYR A 66 0.45 -13.45 -1.06
C TYR A 66 0.80 -14.54 -0.05
N GLY A 67 1.53 -14.21 1.01
CA GLY A 67 1.93 -15.16 2.05
C GLY A 67 0.73 -15.63 2.83
N ILE A 68 -0.09 -14.67 3.25
CA ILE A 68 -1.39 -14.92 3.87
C ILE A 68 -2.31 -15.59 2.86
N SER A 69 -2.48 -15.03 1.66
CA SER A 69 -3.41 -15.56 0.67
C SER A 69 -3.16 -17.03 0.33
N LYS A 70 -1.90 -17.43 0.14
CA LYS A 70 -1.55 -18.81 -0.25
C LYS A 70 -1.65 -19.79 0.91
N SER A 71 -1.44 -19.31 2.14
CA SER A 71 -1.45 -20.15 3.33
C SER A 71 -2.78 -20.16 4.08
N LEU A 72 -3.69 -19.23 3.78
CA LEU A 72 -4.94 -19.01 4.52
C LEU A 72 -5.82 -20.27 4.58
N VAL A 73 -6.06 -20.93 3.45
CA VAL A 73 -6.91 -22.14 3.42
C VAL A 73 -6.28 -23.24 4.28
N THR A 74 -4.97 -23.44 4.15
CA THR A 74 -4.22 -24.42 4.94
C THR A 74 -4.26 -24.09 6.43
N TYR A 75 -4.10 -22.81 6.80
CA TYR A 75 -4.17 -22.39 8.20
C TYR A 75 -5.57 -22.60 8.79
N LEU A 76 -6.63 -22.24 8.05
CA LEU A 76 -8.01 -22.44 8.49
C LEU A 76 -8.36 -23.92 8.67
N SER A 77 -7.92 -24.79 7.76
CA SER A 77 -8.21 -26.22 7.83
C SER A 77 -7.36 -26.95 8.88
N THR A 78 -6.07 -26.64 8.97
CA THR A 78 -5.14 -27.38 9.84
C THR A 78 -5.03 -26.83 11.25
N ARG A 79 -5.19 -25.52 11.46
CA ARG A 79 -5.04 -24.87 12.78
C ARG A 79 -6.36 -24.49 13.40
N LEU A 80 -7.29 -23.94 12.62
CA LEU A 80 -8.62 -23.58 13.12
C LEU A 80 -9.63 -24.74 12.99
N HIS A 81 -9.22 -25.86 12.40
CA HIS A 81 -10.02 -27.07 12.24
C HIS A 81 -11.37 -26.80 11.53
N GLU A 82 -11.38 -25.84 10.60
CA GLU A 82 -12.52 -25.63 9.72
C GLU A 82 -12.58 -26.71 8.64
N GLY A 83 -13.80 -27.08 8.24
CA GLY A 83 -13.98 -27.94 7.07
C GLY A 83 -13.50 -27.25 5.79
N ASN A 84 -12.95 -28.01 4.83
CA ASN A 84 -12.39 -27.47 3.59
C ASN A 84 -13.35 -26.53 2.82
N VAL A 85 -14.65 -26.81 2.85
CA VAL A 85 -15.69 -25.97 2.23
C VAL A 85 -15.81 -24.61 2.94
N SER A 86 -15.78 -24.60 4.28
CA SER A 86 -15.80 -23.37 5.09
C SER A 86 -14.53 -22.55 4.88
N ALA A 87 -13.37 -23.20 4.94
CA ALA A 87 -12.07 -22.56 4.73
C ALA A 87 -11.98 -21.90 3.34
N ALA A 88 -12.43 -22.59 2.28
CA ALA A 88 -12.48 -22.04 0.93
C ALA A 88 -13.45 -20.85 0.82
N ARG A 89 -14.61 -20.92 1.47
CA ARG A 89 -15.58 -19.81 1.52
C ARG A 89 -15.00 -18.59 2.25
N ASN A 90 -14.34 -18.78 3.38
CA ASN A 90 -13.69 -17.71 4.12
C ASN A 90 -12.56 -17.08 3.32
N PHE A 91 -11.75 -17.89 2.62
CA PHE A 91 -10.72 -17.42 1.69
C PHE A 91 -11.31 -16.53 0.58
N THR A 92 -12.34 -17.00 -0.14
CA THR A 92 -12.94 -16.22 -1.24
C THR A 92 -13.64 -14.96 -0.74
N THR A 93 -14.26 -15.01 0.44
CA THR A 93 -14.88 -13.84 1.09
C THR A 93 -13.84 -12.79 1.45
N TRP A 94 -12.73 -13.21 2.07
CA TRP A 94 -11.62 -12.32 2.39
C TRP A 94 -10.98 -11.73 1.13
N GLN A 95 -10.71 -12.55 0.12
CA GLN A 95 -10.16 -12.09 -1.15
C GLN A 95 -11.10 -11.11 -1.86
N GLY A 96 -12.40 -11.38 -1.89
CA GLY A 96 -13.40 -10.45 -2.42
C GLY A 96 -13.41 -9.12 -1.65
N THR A 97 -13.27 -9.17 -0.33
CA THR A 97 -13.16 -7.97 0.50
C THR A 97 -11.93 -7.14 0.13
N CYS A 98 -10.77 -7.78 -0.06
CA CYS A 98 -9.54 -7.11 -0.53
C CYS A 98 -9.67 -6.41 -1.90
N TYR A 99 -10.63 -6.82 -2.74
CA TYR A 99 -10.92 -6.18 -4.03
C TYR A 99 -12.03 -5.13 -3.95
N LEU A 100 -12.86 -5.14 -2.92
CA LEU A 100 -13.89 -4.12 -2.68
C LEU A 100 -13.36 -2.94 -1.85
N THR A 101 -12.52 -3.18 -0.86
CA THR A 101 -11.92 -2.14 -0.01
C THR A 101 -11.13 -1.06 -0.78
N PRO A 102 -10.50 -1.32 -1.94
CA PRO A 102 -9.91 -0.28 -2.79
C PRO A 102 -10.87 0.81 -3.23
N LEU A 103 -12.17 0.52 -3.42
CA LEU A 103 -13.14 1.54 -3.78
C LEU A 103 -13.29 2.58 -2.65
N ILE A 104 -13.26 2.12 -1.42
CA ILE A 104 -13.30 2.97 -0.22
C ILE A 104 -11.97 3.73 -0.08
N GLY A 105 -10.84 3.03 -0.27
CA GLY A 105 -9.51 3.64 -0.21
C GLY A 105 -9.31 4.77 -1.22
N ALA A 106 -9.70 4.54 -2.48
CA ALA A 106 -9.59 5.50 -3.56
C ALA A 106 -10.47 6.74 -3.32
N THR A 107 -11.75 6.53 -2.96
CA THR A 107 -12.66 7.66 -2.68
C THR A 107 -12.17 8.54 -1.53
N LEU A 108 -11.60 7.95 -0.47
CA LEU A 108 -10.98 8.70 0.63
C LEU A 108 -9.74 9.48 0.20
N ALA A 109 -8.87 8.86 -0.61
CA ALA A 109 -7.67 9.51 -1.13
C ALA A 109 -8.00 10.70 -2.03
N ASP A 110 -8.95 10.53 -2.94
CA ASP A 110 -9.27 11.54 -3.96
C ASP A 110 -10.15 12.67 -3.39
N SER A 111 -11.00 12.40 -2.40
CA SER A 111 -11.98 13.38 -1.92
C SER A 111 -11.54 14.15 -0.66
N TYR A 112 -10.76 13.54 0.24
CA TYR A 112 -10.55 14.11 1.58
C TYR A 112 -9.08 14.22 2.01
N TRP A 113 -8.30 13.13 1.89
CA TRP A 113 -7.02 13.03 2.61
C TRP A 113 -5.79 13.23 1.72
N GLY A 114 -5.91 13.01 0.40
CA GLY A 114 -4.78 12.92 -0.50
C GLY A 114 -4.07 11.56 -0.43
N LYS A 115 -3.41 11.18 -1.53
CA LYS A 115 -2.78 9.86 -1.72
C LYS A 115 -1.80 9.49 -0.60
N TYR A 116 -0.88 10.40 -0.24
CA TYR A 116 0.15 10.12 0.78
C TYR A 116 -0.43 9.80 2.16
N ARG A 117 -1.40 10.60 2.64
CA ARG A 117 -2.01 10.40 3.96
C ARG A 117 -2.83 9.11 3.98
N THR A 118 -3.55 8.80 2.90
CA THR A 118 -4.27 7.54 2.77
C THR A 118 -3.30 6.36 2.84
N ILE A 119 -2.20 6.37 2.07
CA ILE A 119 -1.19 5.30 2.14
C ILE A 119 -0.65 5.15 3.56
N ALA A 120 -0.26 6.24 4.25
CA ALA A 120 0.31 6.18 5.58
C ALA A 120 -0.67 5.60 6.64
N VAL A 121 -1.92 6.05 6.64
CA VAL A 121 -2.95 5.58 7.58
C VAL A 121 -3.26 4.10 7.33
N PHE A 122 -3.49 3.72 6.07
CA PHE A 122 -3.84 2.35 5.74
C PHE A 122 -2.67 1.37 5.86
N SER A 123 -1.41 1.83 5.66
CA SER A 123 -0.21 1.05 6.02
C SER A 123 -0.12 0.78 7.52
N THR A 124 -0.53 1.73 8.36
CA THR A 124 -0.58 1.51 9.81
C THR A 124 -1.65 0.46 10.17
N ILE A 125 -2.83 0.52 9.55
CA ILE A 125 -3.89 -0.48 9.73
C ILE A 125 -3.41 -1.87 9.27
N TYR A 126 -2.73 -1.93 8.11
CA TYR A 126 -2.15 -3.17 7.59
C TYR A 126 -1.14 -3.77 8.58
N PHE A 127 -0.22 -2.96 9.10
CA PHE A 127 0.77 -3.39 10.08
C PHE A 127 0.14 -3.91 11.38
N LEU A 128 -0.91 -3.25 11.87
CA LEU A 128 -1.67 -3.74 13.03
C LEU A 128 -2.36 -5.08 12.74
N GLY A 129 -2.91 -5.26 11.53
CA GLY A 129 -3.50 -6.52 11.11
C GLY A 129 -2.48 -7.66 11.02
N MET A 130 -1.29 -7.38 10.46
CA MET A 130 -0.16 -8.31 10.46
C MET A 130 0.26 -8.68 11.88
N SER A 131 0.41 -7.68 12.75
CA SER A 131 0.77 -7.87 14.16
C SER A 131 -0.25 -8.75 14.88
N ALA A 132 -1.55 -8.55 14.64
CA ALA A 132 -2.61 -9.37 15.22
C ALA A 132 -2.53 -10.84 14.76
N LEU A 133 -2.25 -11.10 13.47
CA LEU A 133 -2.04 -12.46 12.95
C LEU A 133 -0.78 -13.11 13.52
N THR A 134 0.33 -12.36 13.61
CA THR A 134 1.56 -12.84 14.22
C THR A 134 1.33 -13.21 15.68
N LEU A 135 0.63 -12.37 16.45
CA LEU A 135 0.30 -12.62 17.85
C LEU A 135 -0.63 -13.83 18.00
N SER A 136 -1.65 -13.95 17.16
CA SER A 136 -2.56 -15.12 17.18
C SER A 136 -1.83 -16.42 16.90
N ALA A 137 -0.79 -16.39 16.06
CA ALA A 137 0.01 -17.55 15.71
C ALA A 137 1.22 -17.80 16.61
N SER A 138 1.62 -16.86 17.48
CA SER A 138 2.85 -16.96 18.29
C SER A 138 2.62 -17.05 19.80
N VAL A 139 1.53 -16.48 20.31
CA VAL A 139 1.24 -16.46 21.75
C VAL A 139 0.50 -17.74 22.14
N PRO A 140 1.02 -18.58 23.06
CA PRO A 140 0.41 -19.86 23.42
C PRO A 140 -1.05 -19.80 23.87
N TYR A 141 -1.46 -18.68 24.49
CA TYR A 141 -2.84 -18.45 24.92
C TYR A 141 -3.79 -18.15 23.75
N LEU A 142 -3.28 -17.49 22.69
CA LEU A 142 -4.05 -17.09 21.51
C LEU A 142 -3.97 -18.14 20.39
N GLN A 143 -3.00 -19.04 20.46
CA GLN A 143 -2.82 -20.12 19.50
C GLN A 143 -4.00 -21.10 19.55
N PRO A 144 -4.56 -21.49 18.39
CA PRO A 144 -5.54 -22.55 18.31
C PRO A 144 -5.00 -23.84 18.95
N PRO A 145 -5.83 -24.58 19.70
CA PRO A 145 -5.40 -25.82 20.35
C PRO A 145 -4.95 -26.83 19.29
N GLN A 146 -3.89 -27.60 19.58
CA GLN A 146 -3.41 -28.62 18.66
C GLN A 146 -4.30 -29.87 18.72
N CYS A 147 -4.43 -30.59 17.60
CA CYS A 147 -5.08 -31.90 17.60
C CYS A 147 -4.31 -32.89 18.48
N ILE A 148 -5.04 -33.66 19.28
CA ILE A 148 -4.50 -34.77 20.08
C ILE A 148 -4.97 -36.06 19.41
N GLY A 149 -4.11 -36.65 18.58
CA GLY A 149 -4.47 -37.82 17.78
C GLY A 149 -5.55 -37.49 16.74
N SER A 150 -6.68 -38.20 16.77
CA SER A 150 -7.83 -37.97 15.88
C SER A 150 -8.81 -36.90 16.39
N PHE A 151 -8.62 -36.39 17.61
CA PHE A 151 -9.50 -35.38 18.20
C PHE A 151 -8.91 -33.98 18.04
N CYS A 152 -9.59 -33.14 17.28
CA CYS A 152 -9.23 -31.73 17.07
C CYS A 152 -10.27 -30.84 17.78
N PRO A 153 -9.96 -30.26 18.95
CA PRO A 153 -10.87 -29.35 19.62
C PRO A 153 -11.09 -28.09 18.76
N GLN A 154 -12.32 -27.58 18.78
CA GLN A 154 -12.65 -26.33 18.11
C GLN A 154 -11.95 -25.14 18.82
N PRO A 155 -11.47 -24.14 18.08
CA PRO A 155 -10.81 -22.98 18.67
C PRO A 155 -11.78 -22.19 19.56
N ALA A 156 -11.26 -21.60 20.63
CA ALA A 156 -12.07 -20.73 21.46
C ALA A 156 -12.44 -19.45 20.69
N LEU A 157 -13.60 -18.85 21.03
CA LEU A 157 -14.13 -17.67 20.33
C LEU A 157 -13.10 -16.53 20.23
N HIS A 158 -12.32 -16.27 21.29
CA HIS A 158 -11.33 -15.20 21.28
C HIS A 158 -10.17 -15.44 20.29
N GLN A 159 -9.75 -16.70 20.12
CA GLN A 159 -8.68 -17.10 19.17
C GLN A 159 -9.18 -16.96 17.73
N TYR A 160 -10.43 -17.33 17.49
CA TYR A 160 -11.09 -17.14 16.21
C TYR A 160 -11.23 -15.64 15.88
N LEU A 161 -11.74 -14.85 16.82
CA LEU A 161 -11.99 -13.42 16.62
C LEU A 161 -10.70 -12.65 16.36
N ILE A 162 -9.63 -12.87 17.13
CA ILE A 162 -8.38 -12.12 16.94
C ILE A 162 -7.76 -12.39 15.58
N TYR A 163 -7.83 -13.64 15.10
CA TYR A 163 -7.34 -14.03 13.78
C TYR A 163 -8.14 -13.33 12.67
N PHE A 164 -9.47 -13.40 12.72
CA PHE A 164 -10.32 -12.78 11.70
C PHE A 164 -10.29 -11.25 11.73
N VAL A 165 -10.20 -10.63 12.91
CA VAL A 165 -10.00 -9.18 13.03
C VAL A 165 -8.70 -8.78 12.35
N GLY A 166 -7.58 -9.47 12.63
CA GLY A 166 -6.31 -9.23 11.94
C GLY A 166 -6.41 -9.40 10.43
N LEU A 167 -7.05 -10.48 9.98
CA LEU A 167 -7.25 -10.80 8.57
C LEU A 167 -8.05 -9.72 7.82
N TYR A 168 -9.14 -9.22 8.40
CA TYR A 168 -9.95 -8.14 7.80
C TYR A 168 -9.32 -6.75 7.95
N MET A 169 -8.50 -6.50 8.98
CA MET A 169 -7.67 -5.29 9.05
C MET A 169 -6.66 -5.25 7.90
N ILE A 170 -6.06 -6.38 7.54
CA ILE A 170 -5.20 -6.47 6.36
C ILE A 170 -5.98 -6.21 5.07
N ALA A 171 -7.19 -6.77 4.94
CA ALA A 171 -8.03 -6.50 3.78
C ALA A 171 -8.36 -5.00 3.63
N LEU A 172 -8.63 -4.33 4.75
CA LEU A 172 -8.87 -2.88 4.78
C LEU A 172 -7.59 -2.10 4.44
N GLY A 173 -6.47 -2.42 5.09
CA GLY A 173 -5.16 -1.81 4.85
C GLY A 173 -4.72 -1.91 3.39
N ALA A 174 -4.81 -3.11 2.82
CA ALA A 174 -4.52 -3.37 1.42
C ALA A 174 -5.41 -2.55 0.48
N GLY A 175 -6.68 -2.35 0.87
CA GLY A 175 -7.63 -1.51 0.16
C GLY A 175 -7.19 -0.05 0.05
N GLY A 176 -6.62 0.55 1.10
CA GLY A 176 -6.15 1.94 1.00
C GLY A 176 -4.83 2.09 0.25
N ILE A 177 -3.93 1.11 0.38
CA ILE A 177 -2.58 1.18 -0.20
C ILE A 177 -2.62 0.97 -1.72
N LYS A 178 -3.25 -0.13 -2.17
CA LYS A 178 -3.21 -0.60 -3.56
C LYS A 178 -3.65 0.42 -4.62
N PRO A 179 -4.77 1.16 -4.47
CA PRO A 179 -5.18 2.14 -5.47
C PRO A 179 -4.29 3.40 -5.48
N CYS A 180 -3.61 3.70 -4.37
CA CYS A 180 -2.87 4.94 -4.19
C CYS A 180 -1.38 4.81 -4.51
N VAL A 181 -0.77 3.65 -4.28
CA VAL A 181 0.70 3.48 -4.34
C VAL A 181 1.26 3.63 -5.76
N SER A 182 0.57 3.09 -6.77
CA SER A 182 1.00 3.16 -8.17
C SER A 182 0.85 4.57 -8.74
N SER A 183 -0.25 5.25 -8.40
CA SER A 183 -0.48 6.64 -8.77
C SER A 183 0.48 7.57 -8.03
N PHE A 184 0.73 7.36 -6.73
CA PHE A 184 1.71 8.13 -5.96
C PHE A 184 3.14 7.96 -6.48
N GLY A 185 3.51 6.76 -6.93
CA GLY A 185 4.81 6.51 -7.58
C GLY A 185 4.91 7.15 -8.96
N ALA A 186 3.81 7.21 -9.71
CA ALA A 186 3.72 7.91 -10.98
C ALA A 186 3.81 9.44 -10.81
N ASP A 187 3.31 9.98 -9.70
CA ASP A 187 3.42 11.40 -9.32
C ASP A 187 4.86 11.82 -8.94
N GLN A 188 5.82 10.88 -8.90
CA GLN A 188 7.23 11.21 -8.65
C GLN A 188 7.98 11.68 -9.90
N PHE A 189 7.32 11.74 -11.06
CA PHE A 189 7.89 12.15 -12.34
C PHE A 189 7.06 13.26 -12.96
N ASP A 190 7.72 14.32 -13.42
CA ASP A 190 7.09 15.46 -14.09
C ASP A 190 6.64 15.07 -15.51
N ASP A 191 5.34 15.15 -15.79
CA ASP A 191 4.80 14.83 -17.12
C ASP A 191 5.14 15.87 -18.20
N THR A 192 5.55 17.08 -17.79
CA THR A 192 5.95 18.15 -18.70
C THR A 192 7.37 17.96 -19.24
N ASP A 193 8.20 17.17 -18.56
CA ASP A 193 9.56 16.84 -18.99
C ASP A 193 9.57 15.52 -19.80
N PRO A 194 9.98 15.54 -21.07
CA PRO A 194 10.00 14.33 -21.92
C PRO A 194 10.95 13.23 -21.40
N VAL A 195 12.03 13.60 -20.70
CA VAL A 195 12.97 12.66 -20.09
C VAL A 195 12.33 11.96 -18.90
N GLU A 196 11.65 12.71 -18.04
CA GLU A 196 10.96 12.15 -16.86
C GLU A 196 9.75 11.30 -17.25
N ARG A 197 9.00 11.72 -18.27
CA ARG A 197 7.90 10.93 -18.83
C ARG A 197 8.35 9.55 -19.32
N THR A 198 9.55 9.45 -19.90
CA THR A 198 10.12 8.16 -20.31
C THR A 198 10.49 7.30 -19.08
N LYS A 199 11.05 7.93 -18.04
CA LYS A 199 11.38 7.25 -16.77
C LYS A 199 10.12 6.75 -16.04
N LYS A 200 9.01 7.48 -16.09
CA LYS A 200 7.70 7.07 -15.57
C LYS A 200 7.21 5.77 -16.21
N GLY A 201 7.38 5.61 -17.52
CA GLY A 201 7.10 4.34 -18.20
C GLY A 201 7.94 3.17 -17.67
N ALA A 202 9.24 3.41 -17.48
CA ALA A 202 10.14 2.41 -16.88
C ALA A 202 9.78 2.09 -15.42
N PHE A 203 9.29 3.06 -14.65
CA PHE A 203 8.79 2.83 -13.29
C PHE A 203 7.64 1.82 -13.27
N PHE A 204 6.64 1.94 -14.15
CA PHE A 204 5.55 0.96 -14.20
C PHE A 204 6.05 -0.45 -14.54
N ASN A 205 7.02 -0.58 -15.45
CA ASN A 205 7.62 -1.88 -15.75
C ASN A 205 8.27 -2.49 -14.50
N TRP A 206 9.05 -1.71 -13.75
CA TRP A 206 9.65 -2.16 -12.49
C TRP A 206 8.61 -2.42 -11.40
N PHE A 207 7.53 -1.64 -11.34
CA PHE A 207 6.43 -1.84 -10.39
C PHE A 207 5.74 -3.19 -10.60
N TYR A 208 5.37 -3.53 -11.83
CA TYR A 208 4.79 -4.84 -12.14
C TYR A 208 5.79 -5.99 -11.95
N PHE A 209 7.07 -5.77 -12.27
CA PHE A 209 8.12 -6.75 -12.00
C PHE A 209 8.24 -7.05 -10.50
N SER A 210 8.24 -6.01 -9.66
CA SER A 210 8.25 -6.12 -8.20
C SER A 210 7.06 -6.91 -7.66
N ILE A 211 5.84 -6.70 -8.19
CA ILE A 211 4.65 -7.47 -7.80
C ILE A 211 4.84 -8.97 -8.08
N ASN A 212 5.37 -9.31 -9.25
CA ASN A 212 5.58 -10.70 -9.65
C ASN A 212 6.68 -11.37 -8.82
N ILE A 213 7.80 -10.68 -8.56
CA ILE A 213 8.85 -11.17 -7.66
C ILE A 213 8.32 -11.40 -6.25
N GLY A 214 7.58 -10.43 -5.69
CA GLY A 214 6.98 -10.56 -4.36
C GLY A 214 6.07 -11.78 -4.27
N SER A 215 5.23 -12.01 -5.28
CA SER A 215 4.41 -13.21 -5.36
C SER A 215 5.24 -14.50 -5.45
N LEU A 216 6.30 -14.52 -6.27
CA LEU A 216 7.16 -15.69 -6.44
C LEU A 216 7.86 -16.08 -5.14
N ILE A 217 8.51 -15.12 -4.48
CA ILE A 217 9.21 -15.32 -3.19
C ILE A 217 8.22 -15.78 -2.12
N SER A 218 7.06 -15.12 -2.07
CA SER A 218 6.00 -15.47 -1.12
C SER A 218 5.50 -16.90 -1.31
N GLY A 219 5.27 -17.33 -2.56
CA GLY A 219 4.79 -18.70 -2.85
C GLY A 219 5.83 -19.80 -2.69
N THR A 220 7.10 -19.45 -2.46
CA THR A 220 8.20 -20.42 -2.36
C THR A 220 8.86 -20.34 -0.99
N VAL A 221 9.64 -19.29 -0.76
CA VAL A 221 10.43 -19.08 0.46
C VAL A 221 9.51 -18.90 1.67
N LEU A 222 8.49 -18.05 1.58
CA LEU A 222 7.64 -17.76 2.75
C LEU A 222 6.76 -18.95 3.14
N ILE A 223 6.17 -19.65 2.17
CA ILE A 223 5.45 -20.91 2.44
C ILE A 223 6.38 -21.95 3.05
N TRP A 224 7.60 -22.11 2.53
CA TRP A 224 8.59 -23.02 3.13
C TRP A 224 8.92 -22.65 4.58
N VAL A 225 9.05 -21.35 4.90
CA VAL A 225 9.25 -20.88 6.28
C VAL A 225 8.04 -21.23 7.16
N GLN A 226 6.82 -21.00 6.68
CA GLN A 226 5.59 -21.31 7.42
C GLN A 226 5.45 -22.81 7.72
N GLU A 227 5.80 -23.67 6.77
CA GLU A 227 5.75 -25.12 6.94
C GLU A 227 6.84 -25.62 7.89
N LYS A 228 8.07 -25.11 7.76
CA LYS A 228 9.22 -25.60 8.53
C LYS A 228 9.35 -25.01 9.92
N TYR A 229 9.12 -23.70 10.06
CA TYR A 229 9.31 -22.95 11.31
C TYR A 229 7.99 -22.49 11.94
N GLY A 230 6.86 -22.72 11.26
CA GLY A 230 5.53 -22.42 11.76
C GLY A 230 5.01 -21.04 11.34
N TYR A 231 3.68 -20.90 11.46
CA TYR A 231 2.95 -19.69 11.07
C TYR A 231 3.29 -18.45 11.88
N GLY A 232 3.77 -18.57 13.13
CA GLY A 232 4.17 -17.42 13.94
C GLY A 232 5.30 -16.63 13.28
N ILE A 233 6.38 -17.32 12.88
CA ILE A 233 7.51 -16.71 12.16
C ILE A 233 7.08 -16.30 10.75
N GLY A 234 6.32 -17.16 10.06
CA GLY A 234 5.88 -16.87 8.70
C GLY A 234 4.91 -15.70 8.55
N PHE A 235 4.14 -15.35 9.59
CA PHE A 235 3.34 -14.12 9.61
C PHE A 235 4.11 -12.92 10.17
N ALA A 236 5.24 -13.12 10.84
CA ALA A 236 6.08 -12.04 11.34
C ALA A 236 6.93 -11.39 10.23
N ILE A 237 7.17 -12.12 9.12
CA ILE A 237 7.92 -11.62 7.97
C ILE A 237 6.94 -10.85 7.07
N PRO A 238 7.11 -9.52 6.91
CA PRO A 238 6.35 -8.73 5.96
C PRO A 238 6.84 -8.98 4.53
#